data_AF-A0A849D9A2-F1
#
_entry.id   AF-A0A849D9A2-F1
#
_cell.length_a   1.000
_cell.length_b   1.000
_cell.length_c   1.000
_cell.angle_alpha   90.00
_cell.angle_beta   90.00
_cell.angle_gamma   90.00
#
_symmetry.space_group_name_H-M   'P 1'
#
loop_
_entity.id
_entity.type
_entity.pdbx_description
1 polymer ?
#
loop_
_entity_poly.entity_id
_entity_poly.type
_entity_poly.pdbx_seq_one_letter_code
_entity_poly.pdbx_strand_id
1 'polypeptide(L)'
;MTRLTEEQIDKKIAFINRYLASQNAADGSKVDSNANVTSKNIATMEAELNKDFNIQINRALVKQKIASLFGNELAEEYIRQIESHEIYVHDETSLKPYCASISMYPFLLDGLTKLGGESRAPKHLESFCGEFVNLVFAVSSQFAGALATVEFLMYFDHFAAKDYGENYLKTNTHIVENHLQHVVYAINQPAAARGYQSVFWNISIYDEPYFQSMFADFVFPDMSKPEWERIKNLQAFFMHWFNEERTKAVLTFPVVTAAMLIKDGVPVDPVFTELCAKELSEGNSFFIYQSENADSLASCCRLRNEISDHTFSYSLGAGGVATGSINVITMNMNRLVQNGADIVAEVRKIHKYQVAFRKLMDEYNQSGMLPVYHAGLISLEKQFLTIGINGMVEAAESRGITVGNNPEYKRFANHYLKSIYEENRAAKEKYGYLFNTEFVPAENLGIKNAKWDREDGLFVSRDCYNSYFFAVEDDRTNTLDKIILHGKEIIKYLDGGSALHLNLEETPNTEGFIKLIHATARAGCNYFCFNIKITLCNDCGHIDKRTLQSCSHCSSENVDHATRVIGYLKRVSNFSSGRQKEHSLRHYHIYNKEGERMHALEIEHEPEVLY
;
A
#
# COMPACT_ATOMS: atom_id res chain seq x y z
N MET A 1 19.07 -9.81 -33.55
CA MET A 1 19.54 -9.30 -32.24
C MET A 1 19.93 -7.84 -32.43
N THR A 2 19.32 -6.92 -31.69
CA THR A 2 19.70 -5.50 -31.69
C THR A 2 21.08 -5.34 -31.05
N ARG A 3 22.02 -4.65 -31.70
CA ARG A 3 23.35 -4.40 -31.14
C ARG A 3 23.35 -3.09 -30.37
N LEU A 4 23.80 -3.12 -29.11
CA LEU A 4 24.02 -1.91 -28.33
C LEU A 4 25.27 -1.18 -28.85
N THR A 5 25.25 0.15 -28.74
CA THR A 5 26.44 0.99 -28.93
C THR A 5 27.43 0.80 -27.78
N GLU A 6 28.70 1.10 -28.02
CA GLU A 6 29.74 1.05 -26.98
C GLU A 6 29.37 1.92 -25.77
N GLU A 7 28.87 3.14 -26.00
CA GLU A 7 28.38 4.04 -24.95
C GLU A 7 27.25 3.42 -24.11
N GLN A 8 26.30 2.71 -24.74
CA GLN A 8 25.24 2.03 -24.02
C GLN A 8 25.78 0.88 -23.16
N ILE A 9 26.75 0.12 -23.67
CA ILE A 9 27.42 -0.95 -22.93
C ILE A 9 28.16 -0.37 -21.72
N ASP A 10 28.93 0.70 -21.91
CA ASP A 10 29.67 1.36 -20.84
C ASP A 10 28.75 1.90 -19.76
N LYS A 11 27.59 2.47 -20.12
CA LYS A 11 26.57 2.90 -19.16
C LYS A 11 26.02 1.73 -18.32
N LYS A 12 25.87 0.54 -18.91
CA LYS A 12 25.45 -0.68 -18.19
C LYS A 12 26.54 -1.20 -17.27
N ILE A 13 27.78 -1.25 -17.73
CA ILE A 13 28.93 -1.63 -16.90
C ILE A 13 29.08 -0.65 -15.73
N ALA A 14 28.93 0.66 -15.97
CA ALA A 14 28.97 1.67 -14.92
C ALA A 14 27.80 1.54 -13.92
N PHE A 15 26.62 1.11 -14.36
CA PHE A 15 25.53 0.75 -13.45
C PHE A 15 25.91 -0.43 -12.55
N ILE A 16 26.44 -1.52 -13.13
CA ILE A 16 26.88 -2.71 -12.38
C ILE A 16 27.94 -2.32 -11.34
N ASN A 17 28.96 -1.56 -11.73
CA ASN A 17 30.03 -1.12 -10.82
C ASN A 17 29.48 -0.29 -9.65
N ARG A 18 28.48 0.56 -9.89
CA ARG A 18 27.80 1.29 -8.81
C ARG A 18 26.99 0.39 -7.89
N TYR A 19 26.22 -0.54 -8.45
CA TYR A 19 25.44 -1.51 -7.67
C TYR A 19 26.37 -2.34 -6.76
N LEU A 20 27.51 -2.79 -7.29
CA LEU A 20 28.56 -3.47 -6.50
C LEU A 20 29.04 -2.64 -5.31
N ALA A 21 29.10 -1.31 -5.42
CA ALA A 21 29.52 -0.39 -4.36
C ALA A 21 28.41 0.05 -3.39
N SER A 22 27.12 -0.15 -3.71
CA SER A 22 25.99 0.28 -2.86
C SER A 22 25.90 -0.50 -1.55
N GLN A 23 25.49 0.19 -0.47
CA GLN A 23 25.36 -0.39 0.88
C GLN A 23 24.15 -1.32 1.02
N ASN A 24 23.02 -0.98 0.39
CA ASN A 24 21.81 -1.82 0.37
C ASN A 24 21.20 -1.89 -1.05
N ALA A 25 20.21 -2.75 -1.23
CA ALA A 25 19.55 -2.96 -2.52
C ALA A 25 18.73 -1.74 -2.99
N ALA A 26 18.13 -1.00 -2.06
CA ALA A 26 17.32 0.19 -2.37
C ALA A 26 18.16 1.31 -2.98
N ASP A 27 19.31 1.64 -2.38
CA ASP A 27 20.25 2.64 -2.88
C ASP A 27 20.98 2.16 -4.17
N GLY A 28 21.11 0.84 -4.37
CA GLY A 28 21.61 0.26 -5.62
C GLY A 28 20.64 0.42 -6.80
N SER A 29 19.34 0.48 -6.53
CA SER A 29 18.29 0.53 -7.54
C SER A 29 18.00 1.99 -7.91
N LYS A 30 18.53 2.44 -9.06
CA LYS A 30 18.54 3.87 -9.45
C LYS A 30 17.16 4.45 -9.77
N VAL A 31 16.30 3.67 -10.42
CA VAL A 31 15.03 4.17 -10.98
C VAL A 31 13.83 3.86 -10.08
N ASP A 32 13.90 2.72 -9.39
CA ASP A 32 12.84 2.14 -8.61
C ASP A 32 13.44 1.46 -7.37
N SER A 33 13.70 2.28 -6.34
CA SER A 33 14.21 1.83 -5.05
C SER A 33 13.08 1.16 -4.28
N ASN A 34 12.77 -0.08 -4.65
CA ASN A 34 11.80 -0.89 -3.94
C ASN A 34 12.46 -1.43 -2.67
N ALA A 35 12.04 -0.92 -1.50
CA ALA A 35 12.60 -1.38 -0.24
C ALA A 35 12.40 -2.89 -0.05
N ASN A 36 11.39 -3.51 -0.67
CA ASN A 36 11.03 -4.94 -0.56
C ASN A 36 12.16 -5.96 -0.82
N VAL A 37 13.31 -5.57 -1.38
CA VAL A 37 14.52 -6.40 -1.42
C VAL A 37 15.40 -6.12 -0.20
N THR A 38 15.63 -7.13 0.65
CA THR A 38 16.45 -6.99 1.87
C THR A 38 17.95 -7.14 1.64
N SER A 39 18.35 -7.94 0.65
CA SER A 39 19.76 -8.22 0.37
C SER A 39 20.15 -7.89 -1.05
N LYS A 40 21.33 -7.27 -1.19
CA LYS A 40 21.95 -7.04 -2.50
C LYS A 40 22.32 -8.38 -3.13
N ASN A 41 21.82 -8.66 -4.33
CA ASN A 41 22.07 -9.93 -5.01
C ASN A 41 22.06 -9.74 -6.55
N ILE A 42 22.57 -10.75 -7.27
CA ILE A 42 22.70 -10.70 -8.74
C ILE A 42 21.34 -10.67 -9.45
N ALA A 43 20.33 -11.39 -8.96
CA ALA A 43 19.01 -11.46 -9.59
C ALA A 43 18.30 -10.10 -9.57
N THR A 44 18.41 -9.36 -8.47
CA THR A 44 17.89 -7.99 -8.38
C THR A 44 18.67 -7.06 -9.32
N MET A 45 20.01 -7.13 -9.34
CA MET A 45 20.82 -6.31 -10.24
C MET A 45 20.45 -6.53 -11.73
N GLU A 46 20.28 -7.78 -12.15
CA GLU A 46 19.88 -8.12 -13.52
C GLU A 46 18.47 -7.60 -13.86
N ALA A 47 17.54 -7.66 -12.91
CA ALA A 47 16.19 -7.10 -13.08
C ALA A 47 16.20 -5.57 -13.19
N GLU A 48 17.10 -4.88 -12.47
CA GLU A 48 17.26 -3.42 -12.54
C GLU A 48 17.97 -2.96 -13.83
N LEU A 49 18.87 -3.78 -14.37
CA LEU A 49 19.82 -3.41 -15.42
C LEU A 49 19.16 -2.76 -16.65
N ASN A 50 17.97 -3.24 -17.03
CA ASN A 50 17.28 -2.83 -18.26
C ASN A 50 16.04 -1.96 -18.03
N LYS A 51 15.76 -1.53 -16.79
CA LYS A 51 14.55 -0.75 -16.49
C LYS A 51 14.48 0.58 -17.23
N ASP A 52 15.60 1.25 -17.46
CA ASP A 52 15.71 2.48 -18.27
C ASP A 52 15.28 2.29 -19.74
N PHE A 53 15.56 1.12 -20.33
CA PHE A 53 15.06 0.78 -21.66
C PHE A 53 13.56 0.49 -21.64
N ASN A 54 13.08 -0.25 -20.63
CA ASN A 54 11.65 -0.51 -20.48
C ASN A 54 10.85 0.78 -20.36
N ILE A 55 11.36 1.76 -19.58
CA ILE A 55 10.76 3.09 -19.45
C ILE A 55 10.60 3.75 -20.83
N GLN A 56 11.68 3.81 -21.61
CA GLN A 56 11.65 4.44 -22.93
C GLN A 56 10.69 3.74 -23.89
N ILE A 57 10.66 2.40 -23.89
CA ILE A 57 9.74 1.60 -24.70
C ILE A 57 8.29 1.87 -24.28
N ASN A 58 8.01 1.85 -22.98
CA ASN A 58 6.67 2.09 -22.46
C ASN A 58 6.17 3.49 -22.81
N ARG A 59 6.98 4.53 -22.57
CA ARG A 59 6.66 5.91 -22.96
C ARG A 59 6.43 6.03 -24.46
N ALA A 60 7.22 5.36 -25.30
CA ALA A 60 7.03 5.37 -26.75
C ALA A 60 5.71 4.70 -27.17
N LEU A 61 5.35 3.56 -26.57
CA LEU A 61 4.08 2.88 -26.83
C LEU A 61 2.89 3.76 -26.46
N VAL A 62 2.92 4.36 -25.27
CA VAL A 62 1.87 5.27 -24.80
C VAL A 62 1.80 6.51 -25.67
N LYS A 63 2.94 7.13 -25.99
CA LYS A 63 3.03 8.28 -26.91
C LYS A 63 2.39 7.99 -28.27
N GLN A 64 2.74 6.86 -28.89
CA GLN A 64 2.14 6.42 -30.16
C GLN A 64 0.64 6.20 -30.05
N LYS A 65 0.18 5.64 -28.93
CA LYS A 65 -1.25 5.44 -28.68
C LYS A 65 -1.98 6.78 -28.48
N ILE A 66 -1.40 7.73 -27.75
CA ILE A 66 -1.94 9.08 -27.61
C ILE A 66 -2.01 9.77 -28.97
N ALA A 67 -0.96 9.69 -29.78
CA ALA A 67 -0.94 10.28 -31.13
C ALA A 67 -2.07 9.75 -32.00
N SER A 68 -2.31 8.43 -31.96
CA SER A 68 -3.40 7.76 -32.69
C SER A 68 -4.80 8.19 -32.23
N LEU A 69 -5.01 8.34 -30.91
CA LEU A 69 -6.33 8.62 -30.34
C LEU A 69 -6.67 10.11 -30.24
N PHE A 70 -5.67 10.96 -30.02
CA PHE A 70 -5.86 12.35 -29.61
C PHE A 70 -4.95 13.35 -30.34
N GLY A 71 -4.10 12.89 -31.26
CA GLY A 71 -3.24 13.74 -32.09
C GLY A 71 -1.81 13.91 -31.56
N ASN A 72 -0.90 14.27 -32.46
CA ASN A 72 0.54 14.36 -32.20
C ASN A 72 0.90 15.42 -31.16
N GLU A 73 0.18 16.55 -31.12
CA GLU A 73 0.43 17.62 -30.15
C GLU A 73 0.32 17.12 -28.71
N LEU A 74 -0.74 16.37 -28.40
CA LEU A 74 -0.92 15.81 -27.06
C LEU A 74 0.10 14.71 -26.74
N ALA A 75 0.57 13.98 -27.77
CA ALA A 75 1.59 12.96 -27.61
C ALA A 75 2.96 13.56 -27.26
N GLU A 76 3.32 14.70 -27.85
CA GLU A 76 4.51 15.47 -27.47
C GLU A 76 4.34 16.09 -26.08
N GLU A 77 3.15 16.62 -25.77
CA GLU A 77 2.84 17.18 -24.45
C GLU A 77 3.01 16.14 -23.34
N TYR A 78 2.58 14.90 -23.54
CA TYR A 78 2.80 13.81 -22.58
C TYR A 78 4.28 13.64 -22.21
N ILE A 79 5.17 13.63 -23.20
CA ILE A 79 6.61 13.50 -22.96
C ILE A 79 7.14 14.76 -22.28
N ARG A 80 6.73 15.95 -22.75
CA ARG A 80 7.14 17.23 -22.16
C ARG A 80 6.79 17.28 -20.66
N GLN A 81 5.58 16.89 -20.27
CA GLN A 81 5.14 16.92 -18.86
C GLN A 81 5.94 15.97 -17.96
N ILE A 82 6.36 14.83 -18.50
CA ILE A 82 7.21 13.89 -17.76
C ILE A 82 8.63 14.46 -17.62
N GLU A 83 9.20 14.98 -18.70
CA GLU A 83 10.56 15.55 -18.71
C GLU A 83 10.66 16.87 -17.93
N SER A 84 9.56 17.64 -17.86
CA SER A 84 9.44 18.83 -17.02
C SER A 84 9.01 18.53 -15.58
N HIS A 85 8.90 17.25 -15.20
CA HIS A 85 8.56 16.81 -13.85
C HIS A 85 7.21 17.35 -13.31
N GLU A 86 6.28 17.70 -14.21
CA GLU A 86 4.90 18.08 -13.86
C GLU A 86 4.06 16.88 -13.45
N ILE A 87 4.31 15.74 -14.11
CA ILE A 87 3.66 14.47 -13.82
C ILE A 87 4.69 13.37 -13.60
N TYR A 88 4.30 12.35 -12.85
CA TYR A 88 5.06 11.13 -12.64
C TYR A 88 4.21 9.91 -12.98
N VAL A 89 4.66 9.12 -13.96
CA VAL A 89 4.00 7.86 -14.33
C VAL A 89 4.57 6.74 -13.46
N HIS A 90 3.73 6.13 -12.63
CA HIS A 90 4.16 5.04 -11.76
C HIS A 90 4.41 3.76 -12.55
N ASP A 91 5.37 2.97 -12.08
CA ASP A 91 5.71 1.62 -12.59
C ASP A 91 5.98 1.55 -14.10
N GLU A 92 6.43 2.66 -14.72
CA GLU A 92 6.75 2.72 -16.15
C GLU A 92 7.88 1.77 -16.59
N THR A 93 8.59 1.16 -15.63
CA THR A 93 9.57 0.09 -15.81
C THR A 93 8.92 -1.24 -16.24
N SER A 94 7.58 -1.33 -16.14
CA SER A 94 6.74 -2.49 -16.44
C SER A 94 5.69 -2.13 -17.50
N LEU A 95 5.39 -3.07 -18.40
CA LEU A 95 4.33 -2.96 -19.40
C LEU A 95 2.98 -3.54 -18.90
N LYS A 96 2.93 -3.92 -17.62
CA LYS A 96 1.80 -4.61 -17.00
C LYS A 96 0.80 -3.60 -16.42
N PRO A 97 -0.47 -3.99 -16.21
CA PRO A 97 -1.36 -3.22 -15.35
C PRO A 97 -0.78 -3.08 -13.94
N TYR A 98 -1.24 -2.06 -13.21
CA TYR A 98 -0.67 -1.76 -11.90
C TYR A 98 -0.96 -2.87 -10.89
N CYS A 99 -2.20 -3.12 -10.48
CA CYS A 99 -2.46 -3.91 -9.26
C CYS A 99 -3.86 -4.55 -9.24
N ALA A 100 -4.07 -5.50 -8.32
CA ALA A 100 -5.33 -6.23 -8.22
C ALA A 100 -5.68 -6.74 -6.81
N SER A 101 -6.96 -6.71 -6.45
CA SER A 101 -7.63 -7.64 -5.53
C SER A 101 -8.41 -8.64 -6.37
N ILE A 102 -8.08 -9.92 -6.32
CA ILE A 102 -8.75 -10.91 -7.17
C ILE A 102 -9.98 -11.50 -6.48
N SER A 103 -10.91 -12.03 -7.27
CA SER A 103 -11.78 -13.10 -6.81
C SER A 103 -11.04 -14.42 -6.89
N MET A 104 -11.05 -15.19 -5.81
CA MET A 104 -10.52 -16.54 -5.79
C MET A 104 -11.57 -17.59 -6.14
N TYR A 105 -12.80 -17.20 -6.46
CA TYR A 105 -13.84 -18.17 -6.82
C TYR A 105 -13.47 -19.02 -8.06
N PRO A 106 -12.91 -18.46 -9.15
CA PRO A 106 -12.43 -19.28 -10.27
C PRO A 106 -11.32 -20.27 -9.85
N PHE A 107 -10.49 -19.91 -8.87
CA PHE A 107 -9.47 -20.80 -8.33
C PHE A 107 -10.08 -22.04 -7.64
N LEU A 108 -11.24 -21.91 -6.99
CA LEU A 108 -11.98 -23.06 -6.43
C LEU A 108 -12.56 -23.99 -7.49
N LEU A 109 -12.74 -23.52 -8.73
CA LEU A 109 -13.33 -24.31 -9.82
C LEU A 109 -12.26 -24.95 -10.69
N ASP A 110 -11.24 -24.19 -11.06
CA ASP A 110 -10.28 -24.54 -12.10
C ASP A 110 -8.86 -24.77 -11.57
N GLY A 111 -8.58 -24.47 -10.30
CA GLY A 111 -7.22 -24.43 -9.77
C GLY A 111 -6.39 -23.39 -10.54
N LEU A 112 -5.23 -23.82 -11.06
CA LEU A 112 -4.34 -22.98 -11.87
C LEU A 112 -4.39 -23.30 -13.37
N THR A 113 -5.29 -24.20 -13.80
CA THR A 113 -5.36 -24.63 -15.20
C THR A 113 -5.64 -23.49 -16.18
N LYS A 114 -6.41 -22.48 -15.77
CA LYS A 114 -6.70 -21.27 -16.58
C LYS A 114 -5.55 -20.27 -16.64
N LEU A 115 -4.52 -20.44 -15.81
CA LEU A 115 -3.30 -19.62 -15.80
C LEU A 115 -2.12 -20.32 -16.50
N GLY A 116 -2.37 -21.45 -17.17
CA GLY A 116 -1.34 -22.25 -17.85
C GLY A 116 -0.62 -23.26 -16.94
N GLY A 117 -1.08 -23.43 -15.70
CA GLY A 117 -0.61 -24.50 -14.81
C GLY A 117 -1.36 -25.82 -15.02
N GLU A 118 -0.96 -26.86 -14.29
CA GLU A 118 -1.59 -28.19 -14.34
C GLU A 118 -2.43 -28.51 -13.08
N SER A 119 -2.28 -27.72 -12.01
CA SER A 119 -3.02 -27.89 -10.75
C SER A 119 -4.51 -27.66 -10.95
N ARG A 120 -5.31 -28.67 -10.59
CA ARG A 120 -6.79 -28.61 -10.59
C ARG A 120 -7.29 -28.06 -9.25
N ALA A 121 -8.58 -27.73 -9.17
CA ALA A 121 -9.20 -27.21 -7.95
C ALA A 121 -8.78 -27.95 -6.66
N PRO A 122 -8.40 -27.21 -5.60
CA PRO A 122 -7.99 -27.79 -4.33
C PRO A 122 -9.15 -28.54 -3.67
N LYS A 123 -8.83 -29.63 -2.96
CA LYS A 123 -9.85 -30.49 -2.31
C LYS A 123 -9.70 -30.58 -0.80
N HIS A 124 -8.50 -30.32 -0.31
CA HIS A 124 -8.04 -30.44 1.07
C HIS A 124 -7.26 -29.19 1.47
N LEU A 125 -7.13 -28.91 2.77
CA LEU A 125 -6.43 -27.75 3.31
C LEU A 125 -4.99 -27.67 2.83
N GLU A 126 -4.29 -28.81 2.79
CA GLU A 126 -2.92 -28.88 2.30
C GLU A 126 -2.81 -28.46 0.82
N SER A 127 -3.67 -29.02 -0.04
CA SER A 127 -3.73 -28.64 -1.46
C SER A 127 -4.12 -27.18 -1.65
N PHE A 128 -5.06 -26.65 -0.85
CA PHE A 128 -5.46 -25.25 -0.90
C PHE A 128 -4.28 -24.34 -0.55
N CYS A 129 -3.59 -24.58 0.57
CA CYS A 129 -2.46 -23.77 1.00
C CYS A 129 -1.30 -23.81 0.00
N GLY A 130 -0.94 -24.99 -0.51
CA GLY A 130 0.15 -25.14 -1.49
C GLY A 130 -0.18 -24.48 -2.83
N GLU A 131 -1.40 -24.69 -3.36
CA GLU A 131 -1.82 -24.07 -4.61
C GLU A 131 -2.07 -22.57 -4.49
N PHE A 132 -2.51 -22.09 -3.32
CA PHE A 132 -2.69 -20.67 -3.05
C PHE A 132 -1.37 -19.90 -3.14
N VAL A 133 -0.28 -20.46 -2.60
CA VAL A 133 1.07 -19.86 -2.75
C VAL A 133 1.43 -19.72 -4.24
N ASN A 134 1.18 -20.76 -5.04
CA ASN A 134 1.41 -20.72 -6.49
C ASN A 134 0.49 -19.72 -7.20
N LEU A 135 -0.78 -19.60 -6.80
CA LEU A 135 -1.72 -18.59 -7.30
C LEU A 135 -1.19 -17.18 -7.07
N VAL A 136 -0.75 -16.88 -5.85
CA VAL A 136 -0.22 -15.56 -5.47
C VAL A 136 1.00 -15.21 -6.32
N PHE A 137 1.93 -16.14 -6.52
CA PHE A 137 3.09 -15.90 -7.40
C PHE A 137 2.68 -15.76 -8.88
N ALA A 138 1.80 -16.61 -9.39
CA ALA A 138 1.35 -16.57 -10.79
C ALA A 138 0.64 -15.26 -11.13
N VAL A 139 -0.27 -14.81 -10.27
CA VAL A 139 -1.02 -13.56 -10.46
C VAL A 139 -0.09 -12.37 -10.26
N SER A 140 0.68 -12.31 -9.17
CA SER A 140 1.55 -11.17 -8.90
C SER A 140 2.66 -10.98 -9.94
N SER A 141 3.04 -12.00 -10.68
CA SER A 141 3.99 -11.87 -11.80
C SER A 141 3.41 -11.09 -12.99
N GLN A 142 2.09 -10.88 -13.05
CA GLN A 142 1.38 -10.22 -14.15
C GLN A 142 0.90 -8.80 -13.82
N PHE A 143 1.20 -8.31 -12.62
CA PHE A 143 0.92 -6.95 -12.16
C PHE A 143 2.22 -6.31 -11.63
N ALA A 144 2.30 -4.98 -11.66
CA ALA A 144 3.47 -4.27 -11.12
C ALA A 144 3.41 -4.13 -9.57
N GLY A 145 2.24 -3.74 -9.06
CA GLY A 145 1.95 -3.45 -7.66
C GLY A 145 1.39 -4.62 -6.87
N ALA A 146 0.52 -4.31 -5.91
CA ALA A 146 0.06 -5.26 -4.89
C ALA A 146 -1.03 -6.22 -5.38
N LEU A 147 -1.08 -7.37 -4.68
CA LEU A 147 -2.11 -8.39 -4.81
C LEU A 147 -2.88 -8.53 -3.50
N ALA A 148 -4.20 -8.47 -3.56
CA ALA A 148 -5.08 -8.77 -2.43
C ALA A 148 -5.93 -10.03 -2.68
N THR A 149 -6.09 -10.84 -1.64
CA THR A 149 -6.91 -12.06 -1.64
C THR A 149 -7.79 -12.04 -0.40
N VAL A 150 -8.85 -11.25 -0.46
CA VAL A 150 -9.68 -10.91 0.71
C VAL A 150 -10.58 -12.04 1.20
N GLU A 151 -10.64 -13.14 0.44
CA GLU A 151 -11.37 -14.37 0.75
C GLU A 151 -10.47 -15.43 1.42
N PHE A 152 -9.17 -15.16 1.65
CA PHE A 152 -8.19 -16.15 2.08
C PHE A 152 -8.60 -16.92 3.35
N LEU A 153 -8.94 -16.22 4.43
CA LEU A 153 -9.31 -16.88 5.69
C LEU A 153 -10.66 -17.62 5.58
N MET A 154 -11.61 -17.10 4.80
CA MET A 154 -12.88 -17.77 4.56
C MET A 154 -12.69 -19.09 3.81
N TYR A 155 -11.79 -19.14 2.82
CA TYR A 155 -11.51 -20.36 2.08
C TYR A 155 -10.66 -21.33 2.90
N PHE A 156 -9.70 -20.81 3.68
CA PHE A 156 -8.93 -21.59 4.64
C PHE A 156 -9.86 -22.31 5.63
N ASP A 157 -10.82 -21.57 6.21
CA ASP A 157 -11.81 -22.10 7.13
C ASP A 157 -12.62 -23.26 6.52
N HIS A 158 -13.10 -23.09 5.28
CA HIS A 158 -13.86 -24.11 4.58
C HIS A 158 -13.09 -25.42 4.44
N PHE A 159 -11.84 -25.37 3.96
CA PHE A 159 -11.03 -26.58 3.79
C PHE A 159 -10.59 -27.18 5.12
N ALA A 160 -10.30 -26.36 6.14
CA ALA A 160 -9.96 -26.85 7.47
C ALA A 160 -11.14 -27.57 8.14
N ALA A 161 -12.34 -27.00 8.06
CA ALA A 161 -13.55 -27.64 8.59
C ALA A 161 -13.89 -28.93 7.85
N LYS A 162 -13.66 -28.98 6.54
CA LYS A 162 -13.87 -30.17 5.72
C LYS A 162 -12.95 -31.33 6.10
N ASP A 163 -11.67 -31.06 6.35
CA ASP A 163 -10.68 -32.11 6.65
C ASP A 163 -10.66 -32.52 8.12
N TYR A 164 -10.90 -31.57 9.04
CA TYR A 164 -10.69 -31.76 10.48
C TYR A 164 -11.94 -31.54 11.35
N GLY A 165 -13.08 -31.25 10.74
CA GLY A 165 -14.36 -30.97 11.41
C GLY A 165 -14.49 -29.53 11.91
N GLU A 166 -15.71 -29.12 12.27
CA GLU A 166 -16.04 -27.72 12.62
C GLU A 166 -15.25 -27.17 13.83
N ASN A 167 -14.76 -28.06 14.70
CA ASN A 167 -13.97 -27.71 15.88
C ASN A 167 -12.44 -27.75 15.64
N TYR A 168 -11.99 -27.71 14.38
CA TYR A 168 -10.57 -27.88 14.01
C TYR A 168 -9.61 -26.95 14.77
N LEU A 169 -10.01 -25.72 15.11
CA LEU A 169 -9.18 -24.79 15.89
C LEU A 169 -8.87 -25.30 17.30
N LYS A 170 -9.74 -26.14 17.88
CA LYS A 170 -9.55 -26.73 19.22
C LYS A 170 -8.93 -28.12 19.14
N THR A 171 -9.27 -28.90 18.11
CA THR A 171 -8.85 -30.30 17.99
C THR A 171 -7.55 -30.48 17.22
N ASN A 172 -7.18 -29.51 16.37
CA ASN A 172 -6.06 -29.60 15.42
C ASN A 172 -5.26 -28.28 15.33
N THR A 173 -5.16 -27.52 16.43
CA THR A 173 -4.54 -26.19 16.47
C THR A 173 -3.14 -26.15 15.83
N HIS A 174 -2.26 -27.07 16.20
CA HIS A 174 -0.89 -27.13 15.65
C HIS A 174 -0.86 -27.37 14.13
N ILE A 175 -1.83 -28.12 13.58
CA ILE A 175 -1.94 -28.33 12.13
C ILE A 175 -2.35 -27.03 11.43
N VAL A 176 -3.29 -26.28 12.03
CA VAL A 176 -3.72 -24.96 11.53
C VAL A 176 -2.55 -23.98 11.52
N GLU A 177 -1.80 -23.89 12.62
CA GLU A 177 -0.59 -23.05 12.73
C GLU A 177 0.42 -23.39 11.64
N ASN A 178 0.68 -24.68 11.41
CA ASN A 178 1.61 -25.12 10.38
C ASN A 178 1.16 -24.70 8.97
N HIS A 179 -0.13 -24.79 8.65
CA HIS A 179 -0.63 -24.35 7.35
C HIS A 179 -0.58 -22.84 7.17
N LEU A 180 -0.92 -22.07 8.20
CA LEU A 180 -0.76 -20.61 8.18
C LEU A 180 0.72 -20.23 8.06
N GLN A 181 1.61 -20.89 8.80
CA GLN A 181 3.06 -20.70 8.75
C GLN A 181 3.59 -20.98 7.35
N HIS A 182 3.19 -22.10 6.73
CA HIS A 182 3.59 -22.46 5.38
C HIS A 182 3.28 -21.34 4.39
N VAL A 183 2.03 -20.86 4.35
CA VAL A 183 1.60 -19.81 3.41
C VAL A 183 2.33 -18.49 3.69
N VAL A 184 2.33 -18.04 4.94
CA VAL A 184 2.90 -16.74 5.34
C VAL A 184 4.40 -16.70 5.07
N TYR A 185 5.16 -17.72 5.48
CA TYR A 185 6.60 -17.74 5.24
C TYR A 185 6.93 -17.85 3.77
N ALA A 186 6.22 -18.71 3.01
CA ALA A 186 6.47 -18.88 1.58
C ALA A 186 6.33 -17.57 0.80
N ILE A 187 5.26 -16.79 1.07
CA ILE A 187 5.01 -15.52 0.38
C ILE A 187 6.00 -14.41 0.81
N ASN A 188 6.52 -14.47 2.04
CA ASN A 188 7.57 -13.56 2.49
C ASN A 188 8.96 -13.92 1.95
N GLN A 189 9.16 -15.11 1.38
CA GLN A 189 10.46 -15.45 0.78
C GLN A 189 10.69 -14.69 -0.54
N PRO A 190 11.94 -14.36 -0.87
CA PRO A 190 12.29 -13.74 -2.14
C PRO A 190 11.81 -14.57 -3.34
N ALA A 191 11.02 -13.96 -4.22
CA ALA A 191 10.50 -14.63 -5.41
C ALA A 191 11.43 -14.42 -6.62
N ALA A 192 11.97 -15.51 -7.17
CA ALA A 192 12.87 -15.45 -8.33
C ALA A 192 12.24 -14.69 -9.52
N ALA A 193 10.96 -14.94 -9.82
CA ALA A 193 10.23 -14.33 -10.93
C ALA A 193 9.94 -12.82 -10.77
N ARG A 194 10.22 -12.24 -9.60
CA ARG A 194 10.05 -10.80 -9.31
C ARG A 194 11.37 -10.10 -8.99
N GLY A 195 12.48 -10.58 -9.57
CA GLY A 195 13.79 -9.97 -9.31
C GLY A 195 14.20 -10.08 -7.84
N TYR A 196 13.83 -11.17 -7.17
CA TYR A 196 14.08 -11.44 -5.75
C TYR A 196 13.25 -10.58 -4.77
N GLN A 197 12.15 -9.97 -5.23
CA GLN A 197 11.19 -9.31 -4.37
C GLN A 197 10.12 -10.28 -3.88
N SER A 198 9.78 -10.20 -2.59
CA SER A 198 8.59 -10.88 -2.04
C SER A 198 7.32 -10.25 -2.63
N VAL A 199 6.22 -11.01 -2.67
CA VAL A 199 4.95 -10.50 -3.22
C VAL A 199 4.33 -9.54 -2.22
N PHE A 200 3.93 -8.35 -2.69
CA PHE A 200 3.12 -7.44 -1.89
C PHE A 200 1.71 -8.02 -1.76
N TRP A 201 1.54 -8.85 -0.75
CA TRP A 201 0.32 -9.62 -0.49
C TRP A 201 -0.48 -9.03 0.67
N ASN A 202 -1.80 -9.08 0.54
CA ASN A 202 -2.73 -8.46 1.48
C ASN A 202 -3.97 -9.30 1.70
N ILE A 203 -4.48 -9.24 2.93
CA ILE A 203 -5.72 -9.88 3.35
C ILE A 203 -6.56 -8.92 4.21
N SER A 204 -7.84 -9.25 4.35
CA SER A 204 -8.76 -8.54 5.22
C SER A 204 -9.32 -9.47 6.29
N ILE A 205 -9.63 -8.90 7.45
CA ILE A 205 -10.50 -9.47 8.49
C ILE A 205 -11.68 -8.52 8.70
N TYR A 206 -12.82 -9.05 9.15
CA TYR A 206 -14.09 -8.32 9.15
C TYR A 206 -14.77 -8.35 10.52
N ASP A 207 -15.52 -7.30 10.83
CA ASP A 207 -16.63 -7.39 11.77
C ASP A 207 -17.84 -8.13 11.16
N GLU A 208 -18.81 -8.51 11.99
CA GLU A 208 -19.96 -9.31 11.52
C GLU A 208 -20.77 -8.59 10.43
N PRO A 209 -21.21 -7.33 10.61
CA PRO A 209 -22.00 -6.65 9.59
C PRO A 209 -21.25 -6.48 8.26
N TYR A 210 -19.95 -6.20 8.29
CA TYR A 210 -19.13 -6.12 7.08
C TYR A 210 -19.08 -7.46 6.35
N PHE A 211 -18.81 -8.53 7.09
CA PHE A 211 -18.73 -9.88 6.53
C PHE A 211 -20.05 -10.29 5.88
N GLN A 212 -21.18 -10.07 6.57
CA GLN A 212 -22.51 -10.39 6.06
C GLN A 212 -22.82 -9.59 4.78
N SER A 213 -22.49 -8.30 4.75
CA SER A 213 -22.72 -7.48 3.55
C SER A 213 -21.94 -7.99 2.33
N MET A 214 -20.74 -8.55 2.54
CA MET A 214 -19.89 -9.01 1.43
C MET A 214 -20.16 -10.47 1.03
N PHE A 215 -20.50 -11.34 1.98
CA PHE A 215 -20.46 -12.79 1.79
C PHE A 215 -21.75 -13.54 2.19
N ALA A 216 -22.85 -12.86 2.57
CA ALA A 216 -24.09 -13.54 2.97
C ALA A 216 -24.66 -14.48 1.89
N ASP A 217 -24.52 -14.10 0.62
CA ASP A 217 -24.99 -14.89 -0.53
C ASP A 217 -23.90 -15.77 -1.15
N PHE A 218 -22.69 -15.78 -0.57
CA PHE A 218 -21.61 -16.63 -1.05
C PHE A 218 -21.91 -18.12 -0.80
N VAL A 219 -21.65 -18.96 -1.81
CA VAL A 219 -21.74 -20.42 -1.71
C VAL A 219 -20.50 -21.06 -2.33
N PHE A 220 -19.91 -22.02 -1.63
CA PHE A 220 -18.80 -22.82 -2.15
C PHE A 220 -19.27 -23.75 -3.29
N PRO A 221 -18.35 -24.30 -4.11
CA PRO A 221 -18.72 -25.22 -5.19
C PRO A 221 -19.47 -26.48 -4.73
N ASP A 222 -19.35 -26.86 -3.46
CA ASP A 222 -20.08 -27.98 -2.84
C ASP A 222 -21.43 -27.56 -2.23
N MET A 223 -21.89 -26.33 -2.50
CA MET A 223 -23.13 -25.73 -1.99
C MET A 223 -23.13 -25.41 -0.49
N SER A 224 -22.01 -25.61 0.22
CA SER A 224 -21.87 -25.15 1.59
C SER A 224 -21.76 -23.61 1.65
N LYS A 225 -22.10 -23.05 2.83
CA LYS A 225 -21.97 -21.62 3.12
C LYS A 225 -20.86 -21.36 4.15
N PRO A 226 -20.23 -20.18 4.11
CA PRO A 226 -19.37 -19.71 5.20
C PRO A 226 -20.15 -19.69 6.53
N GLU A 227 -19.48 -20.08 7.63
CA GLU A 227 -20.07 -20.02 8.97
C GLU A 227 -19.37 -18.91 9.76
N TRP A 228 -20.13 -17.91 10.19
CA TRP A 228 -19.59 -16.69 10.76
C TRP A 228 -18.84 -16.93 12.07
N GLU A 229 -19.40 -17.71 13.00
CA GLU A 229 -18.75 -17.90 14.30
C GLU A 229 -17.40 -18.62 14.16
N ARG A 230 -17.27 -19.58 13.24
CA ARG A 230 -16.01 -20.27 12.95
C ARG A 230 -15.00 -19.33 12.30
N ILE A 231 -15.43 -18.50 11.36
CA ILE A 231 -14.57 -17.50 10.71
C ILE A 231 -14.12 -16.44 11.70
N LYS A 232 -15.02 -15.90 12.53
CA LYS A 232 -14.71 -14.98 13.63
C LYS A 232 -13.65 -15.55 14.56
N ASN A 233 -13.78 -16.82 14.95
CA ASN A 233 -12.78 -17.52 15.76
C ASN A 233 -11.45 -17.71 15.01
N LEU A 234 -11.47 -18.02 13.71
CA LEU A 234 -10.25 -18.12 12.90
C LEU A 234 -9.56 -16.76 12.73
N GLN A 235 -10.31 -15.67 12.53
CA GLN A 235 -9.76 -14.31 12.44
C GLN A 235 -9.06 -13.91 13.73
N ALA A 236 -9.69 -14.14 14.89
CA ALA A 236 -9.08 -13.87 16.19
C ALA A 236 -7.83 -14.75 16.42
N PHE A 237 -7.92 -16.05 16.08
CA PHE A 237 -6.79 -16.97 16.13
C PHE A 237 -5.62 -16.50 15.26
N PHE A 238 -5.89 -16.14 14.01
CA PHE A 238 -4.89 -15.66 13.06
C PHE A 238 -4.22 -14.38 13.54
N MET A 239 -4.98 -13.41 14.06
CA MET A 239 -4.44 -12.14 14.56
C MET A 239 -3.43 -12.38 15.69
N HIS A 240 -3.83 -13.18 16.69
CA HIS A 240 -2.98 -13.51 17.82
C HIS A 240 -1.76 -14.33 17.39
N TRP A 241 -1.97 -15.41 16.63
CA TRP A 241 -0.89 -16.25 16.11
C TRP A 241 0.12 -15.43 15.28
N PHE A 242 -0.35 -14.54 14.41
CA PHE A 242 0.52 -13.74 13.55
C PHE A 242 1.30 -12.69 14.35
N ASN A 243 0.72 -12.14 15.43
CA ASN A 243 1.44 -11.25 16.32
C ASN A 243 2.61 -11.95 17.02
N GLU A 244 2.34 -13.14 17.55
CA GLU A 244 3.33 -14.00 18.21
C GLU A 244 4.40 -14.49 17.23
N GLU A 245 4.01 -14.91 16.03
CA GLU A 245 4.94 -15.33 14.99
C GLU A 245 5.87 -14.16 14.58
N ARG A 246 5.37 -12.92 14.66
CA ARG A 246 6.16 -11.70 14.45
C ARG A 246 7.20 -11.38 15.54
N THR A 247 7.28 -12.18 16.60
CA THR A 247 8.40 -12.15 17.55
C THR A 247 9.58 -13.02 17.08
N LYS A 248 9.33 -13.95 16.14
CA LYS A 248 10.34 -14.85 15.55
C LYS A 248 10.93 -14.29 14.25
N ALA A 249 10.11 -13.60 13.45
CA ALA A 249 10.53 -12.94 12.21
C ALA A 249 9.64 -11.72 11.91
N VAL A 250 10.14 -10.67 11.25
CA VAL A 250 9.35 -9.43 10.98
C VAL A 250 8.05 -9.69 10.22
N LEU A 251 8.07 -10.63 9.25
CA LEU A 251 6.94 -11.00 8.38
C LEU A 251 6.16 -9.77 7.88
N THR A 252 6.72 -9.12 6.85
CA THR A 252 6.14 -7.93 6.22
C THR A 252 4.76 -8.21 5.63
N PHE A 253 4.56 -9.42 5.08
CA PHE A 253 3.30 -9.84 4.46
C PHE A 253 2.62 -10.98 5.26
N PRO A 254 1.30 -11.14 5.16
CA PRO A 254 0.39 -10.21 4.49
C PRO A 254 0.31 -8.88 5.25
N VAL A 255 0.07 -7.78 4.54
CA VAL A 255 -0.50 -6.61 5.20
C VAL A 255 -1.96 -6.94 5.50
N VAL A 256 -2.33 -6.80 6.77
CA VAL A 256 -3.67 -7.12 7.27
C VAL A 256 -4.46 -5.83 7.40
N THR A 257 -5.70 -5.83 6.92
CA THR A 257 -6.67 -4.75 7.16
C THR A 257 -7.88 -5.27 7.92
N ALA A 258 -8.19 -4.63 9.06
CA ALA A 258 -9.40 -4.86 9.84
C ALA A 258 -10.52 -3.93 9.36
N ALA A 259 -11.56 -4.53 8.80
CA ALA A 259 -12.75 -3.87 8.27
C ALA A 259 -13.80 -3.64 9.36
N MET A 260 -14.16 -2.38 9.58
CA MET A 260 -15.15 -1.98 10.59
C MET A 260 -16.26 -1.13 9.96
N LEU A 261 -17.51 -1.55 10.18
CA LEU A 261 -18.68 -0.74 9.87
C LEU A 261 -18.87 0.29 10.98
N ILE A 262 -19.08 1.55 10.58
CA ILE A 262 -19.31 2.68 11.46
C ILE A 262 -20.77 3.11 11.31
N LYS A 263 -21.40 3.46 12.41
CA LYS A 263 -22.70 4.12 12.41
C LYS A 263 -22.67 5.25 13.43
N ASP A 264 -23.13 6.44 13.03
CA ASP A 264 -23.20 7.62 13.90
C ASP A 264 -21.86 7.94 14.60
N GLY A 265 -20.74 7.76 13.89
CA GLY A 265 -19.39 8.05 14.38
C GLY A 265 -18.83 7.03 15.39
N VAL A 266 -19.40 5.82 15.47
CA VAL A 266 -18.88 4.72 16.31
C VAL A 266 -18.85 3.38 15.56
N PRO A 267 -17.88 2.49 15.84
CA PRO A 267 -17.92 1.12 15.34
C PRO A 267 -19.17 0.38 15.84
N VAL A 268 -19.79 -0.41 14.95
CA VAL A 268 -21.05 -1.12 15.26
C VAL A 268 -20.83 -2.43 16.01
N ASP A 269 -19.65 -3.05 15.87
CA ASP A 269 -19.30 -4.31 16.53
C ASP A 269 -18.29 -4.04 17.66
N PRO A 270 -18.74 -3.94 18.92
CA PRO A 270 -17.86 -3.69 20.05
C PRO A 270 -16.93 -4.88 20.35
N VAL A 271 -17.32 -6.11 20.00
CA VAL A 271 -16.49 -7.30 20.23
C VAL A 271 -15.30 -7.31 19.29
N PHE A 272 -15.52 -6.99 18.01
CA PHE A 272 -14.44 -6.84 17.04
C PHE A 272 -13.56 -5.62 17.32
N THR A 273 -14.16 -4.54 17.83
CA THR A 273 -13.41 -3.35 18.29
C THR A 273 -12.49 -3.69 19.45
N GLU A 274 -12.97 -4.42 20.45
CA GLU A 274 -12.18 -4.91 21.59
C GLU A 274 -11.05 -5.83 21.13
N LEU A 275 -11.33 -6.77 20.21
CA LEU A 275 -10.32 -7.64 19.62
C LEU A 275 -9.19 -6.82 18.98
N CYS A 276 -9.53 -5.86 18.12
CA CYS A 276 -8.54 -5.02 17.46
C CYS A 276 -7.74 -4.18 18.46
N ALA A 277 -8.41 -3.58 19.45
CA ALA A 277 -7.74 -2.77 20.47
C ALA A 277 -6.79 -3.61 21.33
N LYS A 278 -7.19 -4.84 21.71
CA LYS A 278 -6.35 -5.78 22.45
C LYS A 278 -5.11 -6.16 21.65
N GLU A 279 -5.29 -6.57 20.39
CA GLU A 279 -4.18 -6.94 19.50
C GLU A 279 -3.20 -5.77 19.32
N LEU A 280 -3.69 -4.54 19.14
CA LEU A 280 -2.84 -3.34 19.08
C LEU A 280 -2.07 -3.12 20.39
N SER A 281 -2.71 -3.30 21.54
CA SER A 281 -2.07 -3.17 22.87
C SER A 281 -0.98 -4.22 23.12
N GLU A 282 -1.07 -5.37 22.46
CA GLU A 282 -0.09 -6.45 22.49
C GLU A 282 0.99 -6.28 21.38
N GLY A 283 1.04 -5.13 20.73
CA GLY A 283 2.07 -4.79 19.73
C GLY A 283 1.83 -5.38 18.33
N ASN A 284 0.61 -5.84 18.03
CA ASN A 284 0.24 -6.27 16.69
C ASN A 284 0.18 -5.07 15.72
N SER A 285 0.44 -5.33 14.44
CA SER A 285 0.59 -4.31 13.41
C SER A 285 -0.29 -4.62 12.20
N PHE A 286 -1.37 -3.84 12.04
CA PHE A 286 -2.33 -3.96 10.96
C PHE A 286 -2.97 -2.60 10.66
N PHE A 287 -3.71 -2.48 9.56
CA PHE A 287 -4.51 -1.30 9.22
C PHE A 287 -5.93 -1.49 9.70
N ILE A 288 -6.61 -0.39 9.99
CA ILE A 288 -8.04 -0.37 10.23
C ILE A 288 -8.70 0.44 9.12
N TYR A 289 -9.74 -0.15 8.53
CA TYR A 289 -10.61 0.51 7.59
C TYR A 289 -11.98 0.73 8.25
N GLN A 290 -12.43 1.98 8.30
CA GLN A 290 -13.69 2.40 8.89
C GLN A 290 -14.57 3.03 7.82
N SER A 291 -15.83 2.60 7.73
CA SER A 291 -16.78 3.20 6.79
C SER A 291 -18.22 3.15 7.28
N GLU A 292 -19.01 4.15 6.89
CA GLU A 292 -20.46 4.18 7.10
C GLU A 292 -21.23 3.22 6.16
N ASN A 293 -20.57 2.69 5.12
CA ASN A 293 -21.15 1.73 4.18
C ASN A 293 -20.25 0.50 4.02
N ALA A 294 -20.81 -0.70 4.16
CA ALA A 294 -20.10 -1.96 3.95
C ALA A 294 -19.70 -2.21 2.48
N ASP A 295 -20.30 -1.51 1.50
CA ASP A 295 -19.94 -1.60 0.08
C ASP A 295 -18.58 -0.96 -0.25
N SER A 296 -17.99 -0.24 0.70
CA SER A 296 -16.87 0.67 0.47
C SER A 296 -15.48 0.02 0.57
N LEU A 297 -15.34 -1.18 1.15
CA LEU A 297 -14.04 -1.86 1.30
C LEU A 297 -13.56 -2.50 0.04
N ALA A 298 -13.98 -1.99 -1.11
CA ALA A 298 -13.76 -2.75 -2.28
C ALA A 298 -12.30 -2.63 -2.81
N SER A 299 -11.30 -2.06 -2.11
CA SER A 299 -10.04 -1.58 -2.72
C SER A 299 -8.80 -1.67 -1.87
N CYS A 300 -7.89 -2.56 -2.27
CA CYS A 300 -6.47 -2.62 -1.98
C CYS A 300 -5.82 -1.41 -1.16
N CYS A 301 -5.82 -1.34 0.18
CA CYS A 301 -5.02 -0.47 1.11
C CYS A 301 -4.86 1.03 0.81
N ARG A 302 -5.98 1.80 0.81
CA ARG A 302 -6.07 3.29 0.80
C ARG A 302 -7.23 3.91 -0.02
N LEU A 303 -7.81 3.32 -1.07
CA LEU A 303 -8.93 4.00 -1.77
C LEU A 303 -10.22 3.82 -1.03
N ARG A 304 -10.97 4.92 -1.10
CA ARG A 304 -12.37 5.03 -0.79
C ARG A 304 -13.08 5.26 -2.12
N ASN A 305 -13.95 4.37 -2.56
CA ASN A 305 -14.92 4.77 -3.58
C ASN A 305 -16.33 4.71 -2.96
N GLU A 306 -17.15 5.71 -3.24
CA GLU A 306 -18.59 5.61 -3.07
C GLU A 306 -19.14 5.18 -4.42
N ILE A 307 -19.38 3.88 -4.57
CA ILE A 307 -20.05 3.38 -5.76
C ILE A 307 -21.53 3.33 -5.44
N SER A 308 -22.25 4.32 -5.94
CA SER A 308 -23.59 4.04 -6.46
C SER A 308 -23.40 3.32 -7.80
N ASP A 309 -24.02 2.16 -7.89
CA ASP A 309 -24.03 1.17 -8.98
C ASP A 309 -22.73 0.38 -9.22
N HIS A 310 -22.67 -0.75 -8.50
CA HIS A 310 -21.99 -2.03 -8.76
C HIS A 310 -20.69 -2.00 -9.59
N THR A 311 -19.56 -2.26 -8.90
CA THR A 311 -18.22 -2.74 -9.34
C THR A 311 -17.04 -1.77 -9.12
N PHE A 312 -15.99 -2.22 -8.41
CA PHE A 312 -14.98 -1.39 -7.71
C PHE A 312 -13.56 -1.96 -7.88
N SER A 313 -12.44 -1.21 -7.55
CA SER A 313 -11.01 -1.58 -7.83
C SER A 313 -9.83 -0.68 -7.24
N TYR A 314 -8.70 -1.23 -6.66
CA TYR A 314 -7.42 -0.53 -6.22
C TYR A 314 -6.08 -1.31 -5.99
N SER A 315 -5.03 -0.67 -5.43
CA SER A 315 -3.58 -0.89 -5.47
C SER A 315 -2.67 -1.34 -4.32
N LEU A 316 -3.07 -1.41 -3.06
CA LEU A 316 -2.20 -1.74 -1.93
C LEU A 316 -2.69 -2.76 -0.85
N GLY A 317 -3.91 -3.33 -0.85
CA GLY A 317 -4.39 -4.44 0.04
C GLY A 317 -5.65 -4.51 0.98
N ALA A 318 -6.84 -3.96 0.73
CA ALA A 318 -8.07 -4.16 1.51
C ALA A 318 -9.24 -4.10 0.53
N GLY A 319 -9.39 -5.18 -0.24
CA GLY A 319 -10.25 -5.26 -1.40
C GLY A 319 -11.65 -5.80 -1.12
N GLY A 320 -12.51 -5.49 -2.07
CA GLY A 320 -13.71 -6.20 -2.37
C GLY A 320 -13.31 -7.14 -3.48
N VAL A 321 -14.19 -8.08 -3.77
CA VAL A 321 -13.86 -9.16 -4.67
C VAL A 321 -13.74 -8.61 -6.11
N ALA A 322 -12.58 -8.83 -6.76
CA ALA A 322 -12.26 -8.47 -8.16
C ALA A 322 -12.16 -6.95 -8.47
N THR A 323 -11.00 -6.38 -8.16
CA THR A 323 -10.68 -4.97 -7.94
C THR A 323 -9.17 -4.71 -8.23
N GLY A 324 -8.60 -3.49 -8.24
CA GLY A 324 -7.38 -3.08 -8.96
C GLY A 324 -7.32 -1.64 -9.55
N SER A 325 -6.15 -1.15 -9.90
CA SER A 325 -5.94 0.01 -10.77
C SER A 325 -5.11 -0.46 -11.97
N ILE A 326 -5.40 0.08 -13.14
CA ILE A 326 -4.64 -0.22 -14.36
C ILE A 326 -3.38 0.65 -14.43
N ASN A 327 -3.47 1.91 -14.00
CA ASN A 327 -2.39 2.88 -14.13
C ASN A 327 -2.56 4.02 -13.12
N VAL A 328 -1.44 4.54 -12.62
CA VAL A 328 -1.38 5.73 -11.76
C VAL A 328 -0.46 6.77 -12.40
N ILE A 329 -0.97 7.99 -12.57
CA ILE A 329 -0.16 9.17 -12.94
C ILE A 329 -0.32 10.21 -11.85
N THR A 330 0.77 10.56 -11.18
CA THR A 330 0.76 11.55 -10.10
C THR A 330 1.11 12.93 -10.62
N MET A 331 0.33 13.93 -10.19
CA MET A 331 0.66 15.35 -10.37
C MET A 331 1.62 15.83 -9.27
N ASN A 332 2.66 16.56 -9.65
CA ASN A 332 3.48 17.32 -8.70
C ASN A 332 2.74 18.63 -8.36
N MET A 333 1.93 18.60 -7.30
CA MET A 333 1.08 19.73 -6.94
C MET A 333 1.86 20.97 -6.53
N ASN A 334 3.04 20.81 -5.91
CA ASN A 334 3.87 21.96 -5.52
C ASN A 334 4.29 22.76 -6.76
N ARG A 335 4.86 22.08 -7.76
CA ARG A 335 5.25 22.67 -9.04
C ARG A 335 4.08 23.31 -9.77
N LEU A 336 3.00 22.55 -9.99
CA LEU A 336 1.85 23.02 -10.75
C LEU A 336 1.22 24.25 -10.09
N VAL A 337 1.08 24.23 -8.76
CA VAL A 337 0.54 25.37 -8.02
C VAL A 337 1.47 26.57 -8.14
N GLN A 338 2.78 26.45 -7.89
CA GLN A 338 3.70 27.59 -7.97
C GLN A 338 3.72 28.24 -9.35
N ASN A 339 3.67 27.43 -10.41
CA ASN A 339 3.65 27.90 -11.79
C ASN A 339 2.29 28.49 -12.23
N GLY A 340 1.27 28.44 -11.37
CA GLY A 340 -0.07 28.93 -11.70
C GLY A 340 -0.76 28.11 -12.80
N ALA A 341 -0.46 26.81 -12.86
CA ALA A 341 -1.04 25.91 -13.84
C ALA A 341 -2.57 25.77 -13.64
N ASP A 342 -3.29 25.59 -14.75
CA ASP A 342 -4.70 25.21 -14.72
C ASP A 342 -4.81 23.71 -14.43
N ILE A 343 -5.01 23.38 -13.15
CA ILE A 343 -5.11 21.98 -12.68
C ILE A 343 -6.23 21.22 -13.41
N VAL A 344 -7.34 21.87 -13.77
CA VAL A 344 -8.43 21.23 -14.51
C VAL A 344 -7.97 20.84 -15.91
N ALA A 345 -7.24 21.72 -16.60
CA ALA A 345 -6.67 21.42 -17.90
C ALA A 345 -5.65 20.26 -17.81
N GLU A 346 -4.80 20.25 -16.78
CA GLU A 346 -3.81 19.19 -16.59
C GLU A 346 -4.45 17.82 -16.32
N VAL A 347 -5.48 17.77 -15.47
CA VAL A 347 -6.26 16.56 -15.20
C VAL A 347 -6.86 16.00 -16.49
N ARG A 348 -7.45 16.86 -17.35
CA ARG A 348 -8.04 16.43 -18.63
C ARG A 348 -7.01 15.86 -19.60
N LYS A 349 -5.76 16.33 -19.57
CA LYS A 349 -4.66 15.75 -20.34
C LYS A 349 -4.31 14.37 -19.78
N ILE A 350 -4.16 14.24 -18.46
CA ILE A 350 -3.86 12.98 -17.78
C ILE A 350 -4.91 11.92 -18.09
N HIS A 351 -6.21 12.25 -18.05
CA HIS A 351 -7.27 11.30 -18.43
C HIS A 351 -7.05 10.72 -19.83
N LYS A 352 -6.66 11.54 -20.81
CA LYS A 352 -6.37 11.08 -22.17
C LYS A 352 -5.14 10.17 -22.22
N TYR A 353 -4.09 10.48 -21.47
CA TYR A 353 -2.90 9.61 -21.36
C TYR A 353 -3.27 8.25 -20.79
N GLN A 354 -4.10 8.23 -19.74
CA GLN A 354 -4.55 7.00 -19.10
C GLN A 354 -5.50 6.20 -19.99
N VAL A 355 -6.38 6.86 -20.75
CA VAL A 355 -7.21 6.21 -21.78
C VAL A 355 -6.34 5.54 -22.85
N ALA A 356 -5.25 6.19 -23.27
CA ALA A 356 -4.32 5.57 -24.20
C ALA A 356 -3.65 4.31 -23.61
N PHE A 357 -3.17 4.38 -22.36
CA PHE A 357 -2.63 3.20 -21.67
C PHE A 357 -3.69 2.09 -21.52
N ARG A 358 -4.94 2.45 -21.17
CA ARG A 358 -6.07 1.52 -21.07
C ARG A 358 -6.33 0.78 -22.38
N LYS A 359 -6.23 1.48 -23.52
CA LYS A 359 -6.39 0.88 -24.85
C LYS A 359 -5.26 -0.08 -25.22
N LEU A 360 -4.03 0.17 -24.77
CA LEU A 360 -2.95 -0.82 -24.90
C LEU A 360 -3.27 -2.10 -24.10
N MET A 361 -3.80 -1.97 -22.88
CA MET A 361 -4.23 -3.14 -22.09
C MET A 361 -5.39 -3.89 -22.76
N ASP A 362 -6.34 -3.19 -23.40
CA ASP A 362 -7.40 -3.83 -24.21
C ASP A 362 -6.80 -4.66 -25.34
N GLU A 363 -5.81 -4.14 -26.07
CA GLU A 363 -5.13 -4.84 -27.16
C GLU A 363 -4.38 -6.08 -26.67
N TYR A 364 -3.69 -5.98 -25.52
CA TYR A 364 -3.02 -7.12 -24.89
C TYR A 364 -4.02 -8.18 -24.46
N ASN A 365 -5.15 -7.78 -23.86
CA ASN A 365 -6.21 -8.69 -23.48
C ASN A 365 -6.78 -9.42 -24.69
N GLN A 366 -7.16 -8.69 -25.74
CA GLN A 366 -7.70 -9.25 -26.99
C GLN A 366 -6.73 -10.20 -27.69
N SER A 367 -5.42 -10.01 -27.50
CA SER A 367 -4.36 -10.87 -28.04
C SER A 367 -4.04 -12.09 -27.16
N GLY A 368 -4.78 -12.31 -26.06
CA GLY A 368 -4.56 -13.46 -25.18
C GLY A 368 -3.42 -13.29 -24.17
N MET A 369 -2.84 -12.10 -24.02
CA MET A 369 -1.62 -11.88 -23.21
C MET A 369 -1.89 -11.67 -21.71
N LEU A 370 -3.15 -11.56 -21.29
CA LEU A 370 -3.54 -11.27 -19.91
C LEU A 370 -4.37 -12.42 -19.28
N PRO A 371 -3.78 -13.60 -19.02
CA PRO A 371 -4.52 -14.79 -18.60
C PRO A 371 -5.24 -14.65 -17.25
N VAL A 372 -4.80 -13.79 -16.33
CA VAL A 372 -5.54 -13.52 -15.08
C VAL A 372 -6.96 -13.02 -15.35
N TYR A 373 -7.12 -12.20 -16.40
CA TYR A 373 -8.42 -11.66 -16.79
C TYR A 373 -9.27 -12.71 -17.51
N HIS A 374 -8.66 -13.50 -18.40
CA HIS A 374 -9.34 -14.62 -19.07
C HIS A 374 -9.77 -15.72 -18.10
N ALA A 375 -9.03 -15.92 -17.00
CA ALA A 375 -9.37 -16.84 -15.93
C ALA A 375 -10.54 -16.33 -15.05
N GLY A 376 -11.03 -15.10 -15.27
CA GLY A 376 -12.13 -14.53 -14.50
C GLY A 376 -11.77 -14.09 -13.08
N LEU A 377 -10.48 -14.07 -12.72
CA LEU A 377 -10.01 -13.64 -11.39
C LEU A 377 -10.21 -12.12 -11.18
N ILE A 378 -10.22 -11.34 -12.27
CA ILE A 378 -10.49 -9.91 -12.30
C ILE A 378 -11.00 -9.48 -13.68
N SER A 379 -11.72 -8.37 -13.76
CA SER A 379 -12.09 -7.71 -15.02
C SER A 379 -11.43 -6.34 -15.14
N LEU A 380 -10.97 -6.00 -16.35
CA LEU A 380 -10.45 -4.66 -16.67
C LEU A 380 -11.50 -3.56 -16.47
N GLU A 381 -12.79 -3.86 -16.63
CA GLU A 381 -13.88 -2.90 -16.47
C GLU A 381 -14.04 -2.44 -15.03
N LYS A 382 -13.64 -3.30 -14.09
CA LYS A 382 -13.67 -2.95 -12.68
C LYS A 382 -12.53 -2.00 -12.33
N GLN A 383 -11.41 -2.02 -13.06
CA GLN A 383 -10.19 -1.26 -12.72
C GLN A 383 -10.22 0.23 -13.04
N PHE A 384 -9.70 1.01 -12.09
CA PHE A 384 -9.58 2.47 -12.20
C PHE A 384 -8.33 2.90 -12.98
N LEU A 385 -8.43 4.10 -13.52
CA LEU A 385 -7.34 4.94 -13.99
C LEU A 385 -7.14 6.05 -12.96
N THR A 386 -6.02 6.01 -12.24
CA THR A 386 -5.84 6.78 -11.00
C THR A 386 -5.01 8.03 -11.22
N ILE A 387 -5.55 9.17 -10.81
CA ILE A 387 -4.80 10.42 -10.70
C ILE A 387 -4.23 10.50 -9.30
N GLY A 388 -2.92 10.37 -9.20
CA GLY A 388 -2.22 10.51 -7.93
C GLY A 388 -1.91 11.97 -7.61
N ILE A 389 -1.77 12.26 -6.31
CA ILE A 389 -1.39 13.57 -5.81
C ILE A 389 -0.23 13.43 -4.83
N ASN A 390 0.80 14.26 -5.00
CA ASN A 390 1.87 14.50 -4.02
C ASN A 390 2.27 15.97 -4.04
N GLY A 391 2.83 16.49 -2.93
CA GLY A 391 3.28 17.89 -2.86
C GLY A 391 2.23 18.89 -2.38
N MET A 392 1.09 18.45 -1.82
CA MET A 392 0.03 19.37 -1.39
C MET A 392 0.40 20.21 -0.16
N VAL A 393 1.16 19.63 0.77
CA VAL A 393 1.67 20.32 1.97
C VAL A 393 2.63 21.43 1.52
N GLU A 394 3.57 21.08 0.64
CA GLU A 394 4.58 21.99 0.10
C GLU A 394 3.96 23.08 -0.77
N ALA A 395 2.94 22.73 -1.57
CA ALA A 395 2.19 23.68 -2.37
C ALA A 395 1.53 24.75 -1.50
N ALA A 396 0.95 24.37 -0.36
CA ALA A 396 0.34 25.32 0.58
C ALA A 396 1.39 26.28 1.17
N GLU A 397 2.53 25.74 1.62
CA GLU A 397 3.63 26.53 2.18
C GLU A 397 4.22 27.51 1.17
N SER A 398 4.35 27.10 -0.11
CA SER A 398 4.80 27.97 -1.20
C SER A 398 3.90 29.19 -1.43
N ARG A 399 2.64 29.12 -0.97
CA ARG A 399 1.64 30.20 -1.01
C ARG A 399 1.52 30.96 0.32
N GLY A 400 2.38 30.68 1.28
CA GLY A 400 2.36 31.28 2.62
C GLY A 400 1.23 30.75 3.51
N ILE A 401 0.58 29.65 3.14
CA ILE A 401 -0.50 29.04 3.93
C ILE A 401 0.13 28.14 4.99
N THR A 402 -0.25 28.36 6.25
CA THR A 402 0.20 27.50 7.35
C THR A 402 -0.51 26.15 7.27
N VAL A 403 0.26 25.08 7.08
CA VAL A 403 -0.25 23.70 7.09
C VAL A 403 -0.73 23.35 8.50
N GLY A 404 -1.89 22.68 8.58
CA GLY A 404 -2.43 22.20 9.86
C GLY A 404 -3.94 22.19 9.89
N ASN A 405 -4.52 21.82 11.04
CA ASN A 405 -5.97 21.78 11.25
C ASN A 405 -6.57 23.20 11.38
N ASN A 406 -6.54 23.97 10.30
CA ASN A 406 -7.08 25.32 10.24
C ASN A 406 -7.94 25.51 8.96
N PRO A 407 -8.89 26.47 8.97
CA PRO A 407 -9.80 26.67 7.85
C PRO A 407 -9.13 27.07 6.53
N GLU A 408 -7.99 27.76 6.57
CA GLU A 408 -7.29 28.23 5.38
C GLU A 408 -6.68 27.07 4.59
N TYR A 409 -5.90 26.22 5.26
CA TYR A 409 -5.31 25.03 4.66
C TYR A 409 -6.37 24.03 4.17
N LYS A 410 -7.43 23.81 4.96
CA LYS A 410 -8.53 22.93 4.57
C LYS A 410 -9.25 23.42 3.31
N ARG A 411 -9.45 24.74 3.15
CA ARG A 411 -10.02 25.31 1.92
C ARG A 411 -9.08 25.15 0.74
N PHE A 412 -7.78 25.37 0.93
CA PHE A 412 -6.77 25.18 -0.10
C PHE A 412 -6.75 23.74 -0.62
N ALA A 413 -6.66 22.75 0.29
CA ALA A 413 -6.66 21.34 -0.10
C ALA A 413 -7.96 20.95 -0.82
N ASN A 414 -9.11 21.33 -0.25
CA ASN A 414 -10.41 20.99 -0.84
C ASN A 414 -10.65 21.66 -2.19
N HIS A 415 -10.11 22.85 -2.45
CA HIS A 415 -10.25 23.51 -3.74
C HIS A 415 -9.73 22.63 -4.88
N TYR A 416 -8.48 22.16 -4.77
CA TYR A 416 -7.87 21.31 -5.79
C TYR A 416 -8.46 19.90 -5.82
N LEU A 417 -8.66 19.27 -4.66
CA LEU A 417 -9.24 17.92 -4.60
C LEU A 417 -10.64 17.88 -5.22
N LYS A 418 -11.46 18.91 -4.97
CA LYS A 418 -12.79 19.02 -5.56
C LYS A 418 -12.73 19.15 -7.08
N SER A 419 -11.84 19.99 -7.60
CA SER A 419 -11.67 20.16 -9.06
C SER A 419 -11.28 18.86 -9.74
N ILE A 420 -10.36 18.09 -9.16
CA ILE A 420 -9.94 16.79 -9.72
C ILE A 420 -11.09 15.77 -9.66
N TYR A 421 -11.81 15.72 -8.55
CA TYR A 421 -12.98 14.85 -8.37
C TYR A 421 -14.09 15.12 -9.40
N GLU A 422 -14.44 16.38 -9.62
CA GLU A 422 -15.47 16.76 -10.60
C GLU A 422 -15.05 16.39 -12.03
N GLU A 423 -13.77 16.56 -12.37
CA GLU A 423 -13.23 16.16 -13.68
C GLU A 423 -13.18 14.64 -13.85
N ASN A 424 -12.87 13.86 -12.81
CA ASN A 424 -12.91 12.39 -12.88
C ASN A 424 -14.32 11.88 -13.22
N ARG A 425 -15.35 12.49 -12.64
CA ARG A 425 -16.75 12.15 -12.94
C ARG A 425 -17.11 12.48 -14.39
N ALA A 426 -16.75 13.67 -14.85
CA ALA A 426 -16.95 14.06 -16.24
C ALA A 426 -16.19 13.14 -17.21
N ALA A 427 -14.98 12.70 -16.86
CA ALA A 427 -14.20 11.77 -17.65
C ALA A 427 -14.80 10.35 -17.68
N LYS A 428 -15.38 9.88 -16.56
CA LYS A 428 -16.13 8.61 -16.51
C LYS A 428 -17.29 8.63 -17.49
N GLU A 429 -18.11 9.68 -17.47
CA GLU A 429 -19.25 9.84 -18.39
C GLU A 429 -18.79 9.91 -19.86
N LYS A 430 -17.65 10.56 -20.12
CA LYS A 430 -17.12 10.76 -21.47
C LYS A 430 -16.46 9.51 -22.08
N TYR A 431 -15.62 8.82 -21.31
CA TYR A 431 -14.78 7.73 -21.83
C TYR A 431 -15.29 6.34 -21.45
N GLY A 432 -16.24 6.23 -20.52
CA GLY A 432 -16.78 4.94 -20.05
C GLY A 432 -15.81 4.14 -19.17
N TYR A 433 -14.73 4.75 -18.69
CA TYR A 433 -13.77 4.12 -17.77
C TYR A 433 -13.89 4.71 -16.38
N LEU A 434 -13.47 3.93 -15.36
CA LEU A 434 -13.45 4.39 -13.99
C LEU A 434 -12.21 5.25 -13.72
N PHE A 435 -12.39 6.40 -13.11
CA PHE A 435 -11.32 7.33 -12.70
C PHE A 435 -11.47 7.67 -11.23
N ASN A 436 -10.35 7.91 -10.55
CA ASN A 436 -10.31 8.29 -9.15
C ASN A 436 -9.04 9.06 -8.77
N THR A 437 -9.01 9.56 -7.54
CA THR A 437 -7.94 10.42 -7.02
C THR A 437 -7.31 9.85 -5.75
N GLU A 438 -6.02 9.56 -5.79
CA GLU A 438 -5.28 9.01 -4.65
C GLU A 438 -4.26 10.00 -4.10
N PHE A 439 -4.17 10.11 -2.76
CA PHE A 439 -3.01 10.72 -2.13
C PHE A 439 -1.90 9.66 -2.00
N VAL A 440 -0.98 9.64 -2.96
CA VAL A 440 -0.10 8.49 -3.18
C VAL A 440 0.95 8.35 -2.07
N PRO A 441 1.41 7.12 -1.75
CA PRO A 441 2.50 6.90 -0.78
C PRO A 441 3.82 7.57 -1.14
N ALA A 442 4.04 7.80 -2.43
CA ALA A 442 5.19 8.53 -2.97
C ALA A 442 6.56 8.06 -2.43
N GLU A 443 6.77 6.76 -2.18
CA GLU A 443 8.00 6.21 -1.54
C GLU A 443 9.26 6.85 -2.10
N ASN A 444 9.46 6.75 -3.42
CA ASN A 444 10.58 7.39 -4.09
C ASN A 444 10.22 8.76 -4.68
N LEU A 445 8.94 8.97 -4.99
CA LEU A 445 8.48 10.19 -5.66
C LEU A 445 8.62 11.43 -4.78
N GLY A 446 8.38 11.35 -3.47
CA GLY A 446 8.49 12.51 -2.59
C GLY A 446 9.90 13.11 -2.57
N ILE A 447 10.93 12.25 -2.61
CA ILE A 447 12.34 12.65 -2.71
C ILE A 447 12.64 13.23 -4.10
N LYS A 448 12.12 12.60 -5.16
CA LYS A 448 12.32 13.04 -6.54
C LYS A 448 11.70 14.42 -6.78
N ASN A 449 10.45 14.64 -6.39
CA ASN A 449 9.77 15.94 -6.54
C ASN A 449 10.53 17.06 -5.82
N ALA A 450 10.91 16.84 -4.56
CA ALA A 450 11.71 17.82 -3.80
C ALA A 450 13.02 18.18 -4.50
N LYS A 451 13.72 17.18 -5.05
CA LYS A 451 14.96 17.39 -5.80
C LYS A 451 14.71 18.17 -7.10
N TRP A 452 13.77 17.72 -7.93
CA TRP A 452 13.48 18.33 -9.23
C TRP A 452 13.01 19.77 -9.11
N ASP A 453 12.13 20.06 -8.16
CA ASP A 453 11.62 21.42 -7.94
C ASP A 453 12.73 22.36 -7.46
N ARG A 454 13.66 21.85 -6.63
CA ARG A 454 14.82 22.64 -6.19
C ARG A 454 15.78 22.95 -7.32
N GLU A 455 16.07 21.97 -8.18
CA GLU A 455 16.95 22.14 -9.35
C GLU A 455 16.39 23.19 -10.31
N ASP A 456 15.07 23.29 -10.43
CA ASP A 456 14.37 24.28 -11.25
C ASP A 456 14.08 25.62 -10.53
N GLY A 457 14.59 25.80 -9.31
CA GLY A 457 14.49 27.07 -8.56
C GLY A 457 13.12 27.36 -7.94
N LEU A 458 12.26 26.35 -7.80
CA LEU A 458 10.98 26.47 -7.10
C LEU A 458 11.17 26.44 -5.58
N PHE A 459 10.16 26.94 -4.84
CA PHE A 459 10.14 26.83 -3.39
C PHE A 459 10.04 25.36 -2.96
N VAL A 460 10.96 24.93 -2.10
CA VAL A 460 11.05 23.58 -1.55
C VAL A 460 11.39 23.67 -0.06
N SER A 461 10.43 23.35 0.80
CA SER A 461 10.58 23.41 2.27
C SER A 461 11.29 22.19 2.87
N ARG A 462 11.36 21.06 2.14
CA ARG A 462 11.90 19.79 2.64
C ARG A 462 12.43 18.89 1.54
N ASP A 463 13.31 17.95 1.92
CA ASP A 463 13.98 17.01 1.00
C ASP A 463 13.14 15.80 0.58
N CYS A 464 11.99 15.59 1.21
CA CYS A 464 11.04 14.56 0.86
C CYS A 464 9.63 15.11 1.04
N TYR A 465 8.86 15.20 -0.05
CA TYR A 465 7.49 15.70 0.03
C TYR A 465 6.60 14.75 0.81
N ASN A 466 5.73 15.35 1.63
CA ASN A 466 4.88 14.61 2.53
C ASN A 466 3.87 13.74 1.78
N SER A 467 3.68 12.54 2.30
CA SER A 467 2.70 11.56 1.83
C SER A 467 1.43 11.57 2.70
N TYR A 468 1.24 12.66 3.46
CA TYR A 468 0.12 12.94 4.35
C TYR A 468 -0.35 14.38 4.17
N PHE A 469 -1.48 14.73 4.79
CA PHE A 469 -2.00 16.10 4.81
C PHE A 469 -1.35 17.00 5.88
N PHE A 470 -0.27 16.56 6.50
CA PHE A 470 0.51 17.32 7.49
C PHE A 470 2.01 17.18 7.20
N ALA A 471 2.80 18.14 7.70
CA ALA A 471 4.25 18.05 7.68
C ALA A 471 4.72 17.08 8.77
N VAL A 472 5.46 16.03 8.39
CA VAL A 472 5.90 14.99 9.35
C VAL A 472 6.86 15.51 10.42
N GLU A 473 7.56 16.61 10.12
CA GLU A 473 8.50 17.30 10.98
C GLU A 473 7.86 18.34 11.92
N ASP A 474 6.57 18.66 11.75
CA ASP A 474 5.88 19.64 12.61
C ASP A 474 5.52 19.02 13.97
N ASP A 475 6.15 19.54 15.03
CA ASP A 475 5.99 19.10 16.41
C ASP A 475 4.74 19.68 17.09
N ARG A 476 4.05 20.62 16.43
CA ARG A 476 2.82 21.25 16.94
C ARG A 476 1.56 20.49 16.55
N THR A 477 1.58 19.75 15.45
CA THR A 477 0.43 18.94 15.00
C THR A 477 0.31 17.69 15.86
N ASN A 478 -0.65 17.70 16.79
CA ASN A 478 -0.91 16.58 17.70
C ASN A 478 -1.65 15.41 17.02
N THR A 479 -1.74 14.28 17.74
CA THR A 479 -2.43 13.04 17.30
C THR A 479 -3.85 13.27 16.79
N LEU A 480 -4.66 14.10 17.46
CA LEU A 480 -6.04 14.36 17.05
C LEU A 480 -6.11 15.23 15.79
N ASP A 481 -5.22 16.20 15.66
CA ASP A 481 -5.12 17.02 14.44
C ASP A 481 -4.72 16.17 13.23
N LYS A 482 -3.79 15.22 13.39
CA LYS A 482 -3.43 14.25 12.33
C LYS A 482 -4.65 13.42 11.91
N ILE A 483 -5.45 12.96 12.87
CA ILE A 483 -6.72 12.24 12.61
C ILE A 483 -7.71 13.14 11.85
N ILE A 484 -7.90 14.38 12.27
CA ILE A 484 -8.84 15.33 11.65
C ILE A 484 -8.40 15.71 10.23
N LEU A 485 -7.10 15.85 9.98
CA LEU A 485 -6.55 16.15 8.66
C LEU A 485 -6.72 14.98 7.67
N HIS A 486 -6.86 13.75 8.17
CA HIS A 486 -7.29 12.60 7.38
C HIS A 486 -8.79 12.28 7.55
N GLY A 487 -9.57 13.20 8.12
CA GLY A 487 -10.99 13.05 8.37
C GLY A 487 -11.88 13.54 7.23
N LYS A 488 -13.20 13.37 7.42
CA LYS A 488 -14.27 13.59 6.43
C LYS A 488 -14.17 14.91 5.68
N GLU A 489 -13.72 15.99 6.34
CA GLU A 489 -13.65 17.32 5.74
C GLU A 489 -12.61 17.45 4.62
N ILE A 490 -11.47 16.77 4.73
CA ILE A 490 -10.42 16.80 3.70
C ILE A 490 -10.64 15.69 2.68
N ILE A 491 -10.96 14.47 3.14
CA ILE A 491 -11.00 13.29 2.26
C ILE A 491 -12.30 13.14 1.47
N LYS A 492 -13.29 14.05 1.63
CA LYS A 492 -14.59 13.96 0.92
C LYS A 492 -14.49 13.97 -0.60
N TYR A 493 -13.46 14.58 -1.16
CA TYR A 493 -13.21 14.61 -2.61
C TYR A 493 -12.08 13.67 -3.02
N LEU A 494 -11.59 12.85 -2.09
CA LEU A 494 -10.57 11.86 -2.35
C LEU A 494 -11.25 10.49 -2.53
N ASP A 495 -11.82 10.32 -3.72
CA ASP A 495 -12.51 9.11 -4.20
C ASP A 495 -11.55 7.99 -4.61
N GLY A 496 -10.27 8.17 -4.29
CA GLY A 496 -9.23 7.16 -4.30
C GLY A 496 -8.44 7.12 -2.99
N GLY A 497 -8.93 7.81 -1.95
CA GLY A 497 -8.45 7.75 -0.58
C GLY A 497 -6.96 7.98 -0.28
N SER A 498 -6.64 7.81 1.00
CA SER A 498 -5.36 8.13 1.65
C SER A 498 -5.19 7.27 2.90
N ALA A 499 -3.97 7.12 3.43
CA ALA A 499 -3.74 6.44 4.71
C ALA A 499 -3.15 7.42 5.70
N LEU A 500 -3.66 7.38 6.93
CA LEU A 500 -2.98 7.95 8.07
C LEU A 500 -2.08 6.90 8.72
N HIS A 501 -0.78 7.13 8.71
CA HIS A 501 0.15 6.39 9.57
C HIS A 501 0.37 7.20 10.85
N LEU A 502 -0.36 6.85 11.90
CA LEU A 502 -0.34 7.58 13.16
C LEU A 502 0.78 7.05 14.05
N ASN A 503 1.93 7.74 14.05
CA ASN A 503 3.05 7.38 14.91
C ASN A 503 2.71 7.71 16.37
N LEU A 504 2.93 6.75 17.25
CA LEU A 504 2.78 6.86 18.70
C LEU A 504 4.12 6.51 19.36
N GLU A 505 4.47 7.27 20.38
CA GLU A 505 5.70 7.18 21.18
C GLU A 505 5.79 5.89 21.99
N GLU A 506 4.67 5.43 22.52
CA GLU A 506 4.54 4.17 23.26
C GLU A 506 3.25 3.47 22.88
N THR A 507 3.14 2.19 23.22
CA THR A 507 1.93 1.38 22.97
C THR A 507 0.88 1.66 24.06
N PRO A 508 -0.28 2.25 23.72
CA PRO A 508 -1.40 2.37 24.66
C PRO A 508 -1.92 1.01 25.11
N ASN A 509 -2.61 1.00 26.26
CA ASN A 509 -3.43 -0.14 26.66
C ASN A 509 -4.69 -0.27 25.79
N THR A 510 -5.43 -1.37 25.96
CA THR A 510 -6.66 -1.65 25.21
C THR A 510 -7.67 -0.49 25.26
N GLU A 511 -7.93 0.07 26.46
CA GLU A 511 -8.86 1.20 26.61
C GLU A 511 -8.40 2.45 25.82
N GLY A 512 -7.10 2.71 25.81
CA GLY A 512 -6.48 3.79 25.03
C GLY A 512 -6.70 3.60 23.53
N PHE A 513 -6.47 2.39 23.01
CA PHE A 513 -6.73 2.09 21.61
C PHE A 513 -8.21 2.16 21.24
N ILE A 514 -9.14 1.72 22.10
CA ILE A 514 -10.58 1.92 21.89
C ILE A 514 -10.89 3.40 21.72
N LYS A 515 -10.38 4.27 22.61
CA LYS A 515 -10.60 5.72 22.51
C LYS A 515 -10.07 6.29 21.19
N LEU A 516 -8.90 5.84 20.72
CA LEU A 516 -8.34 6.25 19.43
C LEU A 516 -9.18 5.77 18.25
N ILE A 517 -9.62 4.50 18.24
CA ILE A 517 -10.50 3.92 17.21
C ILE A 517 -11.84 4.67 17.13
N HIS A 518 -12.39 5.09 18.28
CA HIS A 518 -13.58 5.95 18.29
C HIS A 518 -13.29 7.37 17.81
N ALA A 519 -12.11 7.93 18.10
CA ALA A 519 -11.71 9.25 17.62
C ALA A 519 -11.58 9.28 16.09
N THR A 520 -11.01 8.24 15.48
CA THR A 520 -10.93 8.11 14.02
C THR A 520 -12.32 7.99 13.40
N ALA A 521 -13.21 7.21 14.01
CA ALA A 521 -14.58 7.03 13.53
C ALA A 521 -15.36 8.35 13.55
N ARG A 522 -15.26 9.12 14.64
CA ARG A 522 -15.89 10.45 14.77
C ARG A 522 -15.35 11.47 13.79
N ALA A 523 -14.04 11.45 13.53
CA ALA A 523 -13.42 12.33 12.55
C ALA A 523 -13.76 11.93 11.09
N GLY A 524 -14.22 10.70 10.88
CA GLY A 524 -14.36 10.11 9.55
C GLY A 524 -13.02 9.81 8.89
N CYS A 525 -12.01 9.46 9.68
CA CYS A 525 -10.72 8.96 9.18
C CYS A 525 -10.89 7.48 8.84
N ASN A 526 -10.94 7.19 7.54
CA ASN A 526 -11.44 5.93 7.03
C ASN A 526 -10.36 4.84 6.89
N TYR A 527 -9.09 5.20 6.77
CA TYR A 527 -8.02 4.23 6.61
C TYR A 527 -6.75 4.67 7.32
N PHE A 528 -6.37 3.92 8.34
CA PHE A 528 -5.29 4.32 9.23
C PHE A 528 -4.59 3.13 9.87
N CYS A 529 -3.43 3.39 10.45
CA CYS A 529 -2.78 2.47 11.35
C CYS A 529 -2.05 3.20 12.46
N PHE A 530 -1.83 2.52 13.58
CA PHE A 530 -0.96 3.01 14.65
C PHE A 530 0.46 2.46 14.48
N ASN A 531 1.44 3.33 14.60
CA ASN A 531 2.85 3.01 14.39
C ASN A 531 3.64 3.22 15.66
N ILE A 532 4.08 2.11 16.24
CA ILE A 532 5.08 2.08 17.31
C ILE A 532 6.29 1.36 16.71
N LYS A 533 7.51 1.86 16.95
CA LYS A 533 8.72 1.20 16.45
C LYS A 533 8.94 -0.09 17.25
N ILE A 534 9.11 -1.20 16.55
CA ILE A 534 9.56 -2.46 17.18
C ILE A 534 11.08 -2.53 17.10
N THR A 535 11.73 -3.06 18.13
CA THR A 535 13.20 -3.19 18.20
C THR A 535 13.64 -4.57 17.71
N LEU A 536 14.69 -4.60 16.89
CA LEU A 536 15.32 -5.81 16.37
C LEU A 536 16.79 -5.82 16.73
N CYS A 537 17.23 -6.83 17.48
CA CYS A 537 18.64 -7.01 17.77
C CYS A 537 19.37 -7.62 16.56
N ASN A 538 20.42 -6.96 16.08
CA ASN A 538 21.24 -7.48 14.98
C ASN A 538 22.20 -8.59 15.42
N ASP A 539 22.50 -8.70 16.72
CA ASP A 539 23.44 -9.69 17.24
C ASP A 539 22.78 -11.03 17.61
N CYS A 540 21.63 -11.00 18.31
CA CYS A 540 20.95 -12.23 18.76
C CYS A 540 19.62 -12.50 18.04
N GLY A 541 19.17 -11.60 17.16
CA GLY A 541 17.93 -11.75 16.39
C GLY A 541 16.64 -11.54 17.19
N HIS A 542 16.72 -11.20 18.49
CA HIS A 542 15.54 -10.95 19.31
C HIS A 542 14.72 -9.77 18.79
N ILE A 543 13.40 -9.95 18.72
CA ILE A 543 12.43 -8.92 18.32
C ILE A 543 11.60 -8.55 19.55
N ASP A 544 11.70 -7.30 19.97
CA ASP A 544 10.88 -6.73 21.04
C ASP A 544 9.86 -5.76 20.42
N LYS A 545 8.59 -5.87 20.83
CA LYS A 545 7.51 -5.03 20.30
C LYS A 545 7.56 -3.59 20.83
N ARG A 546 8.40 -3.32 21.83
CA ARG A 546 8.64 -1.99 22.38
C ARG A 546 9.74 -1.27 21.61
N THR A 547 9.68 0.06 21.64
CA THR A 547 10.77 0.91 21.15
C THR A 547 11.88 0.99 22.20
N LEU A 548 12.92 0.18 22.05
CA LEU A 548 14.10 0.12 22.92
C LEU A 548 15.37 0.59 22.19
N GLN A 549 16.33 1.11 22.96
CA GLN A 549 17.67 1.50 22.48
C GLN A 549 18.70 0.37 22.58
N SER A 550 18.40 -0.66 23.38
CA SER A 550 19.24 -1.85 23.52
C SER A 550 18.36 -3.10 23.57
N CYS A 551 18.97 -4.24 23.25
CA CYS A 551 18.28 -5.52 23.25
C CYS A 551 17.92 -5.96 24.67
N SER A 552 16.64 -6.20 24.93
CA SER A 552 16.13 -6.71 26.22
C SER A 552 16.60 -8.14 26.55
N HIS A 553 17.14 -8.89 25.58
CA HIS A 553 17.60 -10.26 25.76
C HIS A 553 19.13 -10.39 25.97
N CYS A 554 19.94 -9.66 25.20
CA CYS A 554 21.41 -9.75 25.27
C CYS A 554 22.12 -8.44 25.62
N SER A 555 21.38 -7.36 25.90
CA SER A 555 21.89 -6.02 26.21
C SER A 555 22.72 -5.35 25.11
N SER A 556 22.77 -5.90 23.89
CA SER A 556 23.45 -5.27 22.76
C SER A 556 22.80 -3.95 22.37
N GLU A 557 23.61 -2.94 22.10
CA GLU A 557 23.21 -1.65 21.53
C GLU A 557 23.10 -1.70 19.99
N ASN A 558 23.54 -2.80 19.37
CA ASN A 558 23.42 -3.02 17.93
C ASN A 558 21.98 -3.43 17.56
N VAL A 559 21.06 -2.48 17.67
CA VAL A 559 19.65 -2.64 17.35
C VAL A 559 19.24 -1.84 16.12
N ASP A 560 18.28 -2.38 15.39
CA ASP A 560 17.54 -1.70 14.34
C ASP A 560 16.08 -1.56 14.78
N HIS A 561 15.32 -0.68 14.12
CA HIS A 561 13.88 -0.55 14.36
C HIS A 561 13.11 -0.96 13.13
N ALA A 562 11.92 -1.56 13.29
CA ALA A 562 10.98 -1.71 12.20
C ALA A 562 9.72 -0.89 12.42
N THR A 563 9.22 -0.31 11.33
CA THR A 563 8.05 0.57 11.33
C THR A 563 7.42 0.64 9.93
N ARG A 564 6.28 1.32 9.80
CA ARG A 564 5.61 1.58 8.53
C ARG A 564 5.84 3.04 8.11
N VAL A 565 6.71 3.24 7.13
CA VAL A 565 6.95 4.59 6.57
C VAL A 565 5.89 4.94 5.52
N ILE A 566 5.49 3.97 4.70
CA ILE A 566 4.72 4.16 3.47
C ILE A 566 3.64 3.09 3.22
N GLY A 567 3.43 2.14 4.13
CA GLY A 567 2.33 1.18 4.02
C GLY A 567 2.57 -0.22 4.56
N TYR A 568 3.81 -0.64 4.80
CA TYR A 568 4.13 -2.00 5.25
C TYR A 568 5.29 -2.01 6.25
N LEU A 569 5.31 -3.01 7.14
CA LEU A 569 6.25 -3.10 8.25
C LEU A 569 7.62 -3.54 7.73
N LYS A 570 8.64 -2.73 7.99
CA LYS A 570 10.00 -3.03 7.56
C LYS A 570 11.04 -2.37 8.45
N ARG A 571 12.22 -2.98 8.53
CA ARG A 571 13.43 -2.40 9.11
C ARG A 571 13.74 -1.02 8.52
N VAL A 572 14.07 -0.06 9.37
CA VAL A 572 14.36 1.32 8.97
C VAL A 572 15.58 1.35 8.06
N SER A 573 16.61 0.57 8.39
CA SER A 573 17.84 0.42 7.60
C SER A 573 17.64 -0.06 6.15
N ASN A 574 16.50 -0.70 5.86
CA ASN A 574 16.18 -1.22 4.53
C ASN A 574 15.41 -0.23 3.65
N PHE A 575 14.93 0.90 4.17
CA PHE A 575 14.39 1.96 3.33
C PHE A 575 15.52 2.70 2.59
N SER A 576 15.18 3.42 1.52
CA SER A 576 16.16 4.29 0.85
C SER A 576 16.75 5.34 1.80
N SER A 577 17.98 5.76 1.57
CA SER A 577 18.67 6.75 2.42
C SER A 577 17.84 8.04 2.63
N GLY A 578 17.14 8.52 1.60
CA GLY A 578 16.24 9.68 1.73
C GLY A 578 15.03 9.41 2.65
N ARG A 579 14.50 8.19 2.66
CA ARG A 579 13.41 7.79 3.56
C ARG A 579 13.88 7.52 4.98
N GLN A 580 15.11 7.08 5.18
CA GLN A 580 15.71 7.01 6.51
C GLN A 580 15.84 8.40 7.13
N LYS A 581 16.29 9.39 6.34
CA LYS A 581 16.33 10.80 6.77
C LYS A 581 14.93 11.34 7.08
N GLU A 582 13.96 11.18 6.18
CA GLU A 582 12.58 11.59 6.45
C GLU A 582 12.01 10.90 7.70
N HIS A 583 12.29 9.61 7.90
CA HIS A 583 11.86 8.89 9.09
C HIS A 583 12.42 9.49 10.38
N SER A 584 13.70 9.91 10.40
CA SER A 584 14.32 10.56 11.56
C SER A 584 13.70 11.90 11.93
N LEU A 585 13.01 12.56 10.99
CA LEU A 585 12.29 13.82 11.21
C LEU A 585 10.87 13.60 11.74
N ARG A 586 10.33 12.37 11.64
CA ARG A 586 8.96 12.08 12.06
C ARG A 586 8.80 12.32 13.55
N HIS A 587 7.80 13.11 13.90
CA HIS A 587 7.51 13.41 15.29
C HIS A 587 6.79 12.25 16.01
N TYR A 588 7.37 11.82 17.13
CA TYR A 588 6.79 10.97 18.18
C TYR A 588 6.64 11.88 19.41
N HIS A 589 5.46 11.95 20.03
CA HIS A 589 5.11 12.98 21.02
C HIS A 589 5.73 12.69 22.41
N ILE A 590 7.06 12.70 22.51
CA ILE A 590 7.81 12.37 23.73
C ILE A 590 7.87 13.59 24.67
N TYR A 591 7.40 13.41 25.91
CA TYR A 591 7.52 14.37 27.00
C TYR A 591 8.31 13.74 28.16
N ASN A 592 9.10 14.54 28.88
CA ASN A 592 9.72 14.09 30.12
C ASN A 592 8.67 13.95 31.24
N LYS A 593 9.07 13.39 32.38
CA LYS A 593 8.19 13.20 33.57
C LYS A 593 7.61 14.50 34.14
N GLU A 594 8.21 15.64 33.81
CA GLU A 594 7.78 16.97 34.25
C GLU A 594 6.82 17.65 33.25
N GLY A 595 6.49 16.96 32.14
CA GLY A 595 5.62 17.48 31.09
C GLY A 595 6.33 18.43 30.12
N GLU A 596 7.64 18.56 30.21
CA GLU A 596 8.46 19.32 29.28
C GLU A 596 8.85 18.46 28.07
N ARG A 597 8.96 19.09 26.91
CA ARG A 597 9.22 18.40 25.64
C ARG A 597 10.67 17.92 25.60
N MET A 598 10.89 16.66 25.22
CA MET A 598 12.23 16.16 24.92
C MET A 598 12.48 16.17 23.41
N HIS A 599 13.59 16.75 22.96
CA HIS A 599 14.02 16.61 21.57
C HIS A 599 14.58 15.20 21.32
N ALA A 600 14.37 14.65 20.12
CA ALA A 600 14.91 13.32 19.76
C ALA A 600 16.45 13.22 19.88
N LEU A 601 17.16 14.34 19.85
CA LEU A 601 18.61 14.46 20.04
C LEU A 601 19.02 14.55 21.52
N GLU A 602 18.10 14.87 22.45
CA GLU A 602 18.40 14.98 23.88
C GLU A 602 18.41 13.62 24.60
N ILE A 603 18.02 12.55 23.89
CA ILE A 603 18.11 11.16 24.38
C ILE A 603 19.58 10.66 24.39
N GLU A 604 20.53 11.43 23.85
CA GLU A 604 21.95 11.04 23.79
C GLU A 604 22.67 11.04 25.14
N HIS A 605 22.14 11.68 26.19
CA HIS A 605 22.80 11.73 27.50
C HIS A 605 21.84 11.76 28.68
N GLU A 606 21.42 10.58 29.17
CA GLU A 606 21.12 10.42 30.59
C GLU A 606 21.32 8.96 31.02
N PRO A 607 22.49 8.60 31.60
CA PRO A 607 22.66 7.34 32.28
C PRO A 607 22.20 7.51 33.73
N GLU A 608 20.94 7.20 34.04
CA GLU A 608 20.55 7.02 35.45
C GLU A 608 20.93 5.61 35.92
N VAL A 609 22.18 5.53 36.37
CA VAL A 609 22.55 4.73 37.53
C VAL A 609 21.75 5.27 38.72
N LEU A 610 21.07 4.40 39.49
CA LEU A 610 21.11 4.35 40.97
C LEU A 610 20.06 3.37 41.54
N TYR A 611 20.61 2.35 42.22
CA TYR A 611 20.08 1.41 43.24
C TYR A 611 18.84 0.55 42.99
#